data_AF-A0A6C0CHX1-F1
#
_entry.id   AF-A0A6C0CHX1-F1
#
_cell.length_a   1.000
_cell.length_b   1.000
_cell.length_c   1.000
_cell.angle_alpha   90.00
_cell.angle_beta   90.00
_cell.angle_gamma   90.00
#
_symmetry.space_group_name_H-M   'P 1'
#
loop_
_entity.id
_entity.type
_entity.pdbx_description
1 polymer ?
#
loop_
_entity_poly.entity_id
_entity_poly.type
_entity_poly.pdbx_seq_one_letter_code
_entity_poly.pdbx_strand_id
1 'polypeptide(L)'
;MEILGGSLNISILAIFYTALGAFLSFMMFHLFDDFNNDWENETLSYQLGDVSLELSIVGLVAFWSTHIISDFTPFFEVHPELDKLIDSYISGLFYALAVFIFLEGLTDKVKFLYNKYLNSHFVRVFPQNWSLMKTMFGPRKTDTKKEKA
;
A
#
# COMPACT_ATOMS: atom_id res chain seq x y z
N MET A 1 -9.08 10.30 -33.44
CA MET A 1 -9.44 8.95 -32.94
C MET A 1 -8.59 8.53 -31.74
N GLU A 2 -7.42 9.14 -31.52
CA GLU A 2 -6.50 8.79 -30.42
C GLU A 2 -7.07 8.95 -29.01
N ILE A 3 -7.86 10.00 -28.74
CA ILE A 3 -8.50 10.17 -27.42
C ILE A 3 -9.45 9.00 -27.13
N LEU A 4 -10.22 8.58 -28.13
CA LEU A 4 -11.14 7.44 -28.00
C LEU A 4 -10.36 6.13 -27.82
N GLY A 5 -9.38 5.86 -28.69
CA GLY A 5 -8.55 4.65 -28.63
C GLY A 5 -7.77 4.54 -27.32
N GLY A 6 -7.13 5.63 -26.90
CA GLY A 6 -6.44 5.71 -25.61
C GLY A 6 -7.38 5.51 -24.43
N SER A 7 -8.56 6.12 -24.43
CA SER A 7 -9.55 5.92 -23.36
C SER A 7 -10.04 4.47 -23.28
N LEU A 8 -10.20 3.80 -24.42
CA LEU A 8 -10.59 2.39 -24.47
C LEU A 8 -9.47 1.47 -23.99
N ASN A 9 -8.22 1.70 -24.42
CA ASN A 9 -7.05 1.00 -23.89
C ASN A 9 -6.96 1.19 -22.37
N ILE A 10 -7.15 2.42 -21.88
CA ILE A 10 -7.16 2.72 -20.45
C ILE A 10 -8.21 1.89 -19.71
N SER A 11 -9.42 1.84 -20.25
CA SER A 11 -10.53 1.12 -19.63
C SER A 11 -10.29 -0.39 -19.58
N ILE A 12 -9.76 -0.98 -20.66
CA ILE A 12 -9.43 -2.41 -20.72
C ILE A 12 -8.33 -2.75 -19.72
N LEU A 13 -7.25 -1.97 -19.71
CA LEU A 13 -6.15 -2.18 -18.79
C LEU A 13 -6.63 -2.05 -17.34
N ALA A 14 -7.46 -1.05 -17.02
CA ALA A 14 -8.03 -0.90 -15.69
C ALA A 14 -8.84 -2.12 -15.23
N ILE A 15 -9.66 -2.70 -16.11
CA ILE A 15 -10.43 -3.93 -15.81
C ILE A 15 -9.48 -5.11 -15.59
N PHE A 16 -8.51 -5.30 -16.48
CA PHE A 16 -7.56 -6.42 -16.41
C PHE A 16 -6.75 -6.39 -15.13
N TYR A 17 -6.18 -5.23 -14.82
CA TYR A 17 -5.43 -4.99 -13.61
C TYR A 17 -6.31 -5.20 -12.37
N THR A 18 -7.53 -4.66 -12.33
CA THR A 18 -8.46 -4.90 -11.20
C THR A 18 -8.73 -6.39 -10.99
N ALA A 19 -8.93 -7.16 -12.07
CA ALA A 19 -9.12 -8.60 -11.98
C ALA A 19 -7.87 -9.33 -11.44
N LEU A 20 -6.68 -8.93 -11.89
CA LEU A 20 -5.41 -9.45 -11.38
C LEU A 20 -5.23 -9.14 -9.89
N GLY A 21 -5.60 -7.94 -9.47
CA GLY A 21 -5.58 -7.52 -8.07
C GLY A 21 -6.53 -8.37 -7.23
N ALA A 22 -7.77 -8.58 -7.68
CA ALA A 22 -8.73 -9.44 -7.00
C ALA A 22 -8.23 -10.90 -6.90
N PHE A 23 -7.65 -11.43 -7.97
CA PHE A 23 -7.07 -12.77 -7.99
C PHE A 23 -5.90 -12.90 -7.00
N LEU A 24 -4.98 -11.95 -6.98
CA LEU A 24 -3.89 -11.93 -6.01
C LEU A 24 -4.42 -11.84 -4.58
N SER A 25 -5.46 -11.04 -4.32
CA SER A 25 -6.11 -10.94 -3.01
C SER A 25 -6.58 -12.30 -2.53
N PHE A 26 -7.28 -13.01 -3.41
CA PHE A 26 -7.82 -14.33 -3.12
C PHE A 26 -6.71 -15.36 -2.82
N MET A 27 -5.60 -15.30 -3.56
CA MET A 27 -4.44 -16.15 -3.29
C MET A 27 -3.80 -15.81 -1.94
N MET A 28 -3.57 -14.53 -1.66
CA MET A 28 -2.96 -14.08 -0.40
C MET A 28 -3.80 -14.50 0.81
N PHE A 29 -5.13 -14.33 0.73
CA PHE A 29 -6.06 -14.77 1.78
C PHE A 29 -5.96 -16.27 2.09
N HIS A 30 -5.64 -17.11 1.10
CA HIS A 30 -5.47 -18.55 1.32
C HIS A 30 -4.04 -18.97 1.71
N LEU A 31 -3.04 -18.15 1.36
CA LEU A 31 -1.63 -18.48 1.55
C LEU A 31 -1.06 -17.99 2.87
N PHE A 32 -1.66 -16.98 3.48
CA PHE A 32 -1.17 -16.32 4.68
C PHE A 32 -2.22 -16.31 5.79
N ASP A 33 -1.75 -16.31 7.03
CA ASP A 33 -2.62 -16.30 8.19
C ASP A 33 -3.29 -14.93 8.36
N ASP A 34 -4.55 -14.91 8.80
CA ASP A 34 -5.19 -13.66 9.22
C ASP A 34 -4.52 -13.07 10.46
N PHE A 35 -4.57 -11.74 10.59
CA PHE A 35 -4.15 -11.09 11.83
C PHE A 35 -5.14 -11.42 12.97
N ASN A 36 -4.73 -12.31 13.86
CA ASN A 36 -5.53 -12.78 14.99
C ASN A 36 -4.66 -13.05 16.23
N ASN A 37 -5.30 -13.44 17.34
CA ASN A 37 -4.60 -13.74 18.60
C ASN A 37 -3.55 -14.85 18.45
N ASP A 38 -3.77 -15.83 17.58
CA ASP A 38 -2.82 -16.93 17.39
C ASP A 38 -1.54 -16.40 16.74
N TRP A 39 -1.68 -15.61 15.68
CA TRP A 39 -0.56 -14.94 15.00
C TRP A 39 0.21 -13.98 15.92
N GLU A 40 -0.48 -13.25 16.82
CA GLU A 40 0.18 -12.33 17.77
C GLU A 40 1.10 -13.04 18.77
N ASN A 41 0.77 -14.29 19.09
CA ASN A 41 1.50 -15.13 20.04
C ASN A 41 2.66 -15.91 19.39
N GLU A 42 2.77 -15.87 18.06
CA GLU A 42 3.87 -16.50 17.34
C GLU A 42 5.24 -15.85 17.62
N THR A 43 6.28 -16.60 17.26
CA THR A 43 7.67 -16.14 17.42
C THR A 43 7.95 -14.89 16.55
N LEU A 44 8.84 -13.99 17.01
CA LEU A 44 9.23 -12.80 16.25
C LEU A 44 9.75 -13.17 14.84
N SER A 45 10.51 -14.26 14.71
CA SER A 45 11.00 -14.76 13.43
C SER A 45 9.87 -15.16 12.48
N TYR A 46 8.81 -15.76 13.01
CA TYR A 46 7.61 -16.08 12.24
C TYR A 46 6.92 -14.79 11.78
N GLN A 47 6.63 -13.87 12.70
CA GLN A 47 5.92 -12.63 12.41
C GLN A 47 6.66 -11.76 11.37
N LEU A 48 7.99 -11.64 11.50
CA LEU A 48 8.79 -10.92 10.51
C LEU A 48 8.87 -11.66 9.18
N GLY A 49 9.02 -13.00 9.21
CA GLY A 49 9.07 -13.82 8.01
C GLY A 49 7.78 -13.72 7.21
N ASP A 50 6.65 -13.91 7.88
CA ASP A 50 5.30 -13.81 7.34
C ASP A 50 5.05 -12.46 6.65
N VAL A 51 5.21 -11.35 7.38
CA VAL A 51 5.06 -9.99 6.84
C VAL A 51 6.03 -9.70 5.69
N SER A 52 7.28 -10.17 5.79
CA SER A 52 8.28 -9.95 4.73
C SER A 52 7.94 -10.73 3.46
N LEU A 53 7.42 -11.94 3.60
CA LEU A 53 7.04 -12.80 2.50
C LEU A 53 5.77 -12.24 1.82
N GLU A 54 4.79 -11.79 2.59
CA GLU A 54 3.60 -11.09 2.07
C GLU A 54 4.00 -9.88 1.21
N LEU A 55 4.83 -8.98 1.77
CA LEU A 55 5.31 -7.80 1.06
C LEU A 55 6.11 -8.15 -0.20
N SER A 56 6.93 -9.20 -0.13
CA SER A 56 7.75 -9.64 -1.26
C SER A 56 6.90 -10.19 -2.41
N ILE A 57 5.88 -11.00 -2.11
CA ILE A 57 4.98 -11.53 -3.14
C ILE A 57 4.20 -10.40 -3.81
N VAL A 58 3.65 -9.47 -3.02
CA VAL A 58 2.94 -8.30 -3.57
C VAL A 58 3.85 -7.49 -4.49
N GLY A 59 5.07 -7.19 -4.04
CA GLY A 59 6.05 -6.45 -4.85
C GLY A 59 6.44 -7.18 -6.13
N LEU A 60 6.70 -8.49 -6.05
CA LEU A 60 7.08 -9.32 -7.21
C LEU A 60 5.94 -9.42 -8.23
N VAL A 61 4.73 -9.75 -7.79
CA VAL A 61 3.58 -9.88 -8.69
C VAL A 61 3.27 -8.54 -9.35
N ALA A 62 3.31 -7.44 -8.61
CA ALA A 62 3.02 -6.14 -9.17
C ALA A 62 4.09 -5.68 -10.20
N PHE A 63 5.38 -5.94 -9.92
CA PHE A 63 6.47 -5.68 -10.86
C PHE A 63 6.31 -6.52 -12.14
N TRP A 64 6.20 -7.84 -12.00
CA TRP A 64 6.16 -8.74 -13.16
C TRP A 64 4.89 -8.57 -13.99
N SER A 65 3.74 -8.33 -13.35
CA SER A 65 2.48 -8.08 -14.07
C SER A 65 2.60 -6.82 -14.93
N THR A 66 3.15 -5.74 -14.36
CA THR A 66 3.38 -4.48 -15.08
C THR A 66 4.33 -4.69 -16.26
N HIS A 67 5.46 -5.36 -16.03
CA HIS A 67 6.46 -5.61 -17.05
C HIS A 67 5.91 -6.45 -18.21
N ILE A 68 5.18 -7.52 -17.90
CA ILE A 68 4.57 -8.39 -18.91
C ILE A 68 3.54 -7.62 -19.72
N ILE A 69 2.68 -6.81 -19.06
CA ILE A 69 1.62 -6.06 -19.73
C ILE A 69 2.18 -4.96 -20.62
N SER A 70 3.25 -4.28 -20.20
CA SER A 70 3.89 -3.22 -21.01
C SER A 70 4.52 -3.72 -22.31
N ASP A 71 4.72 -5.03 -22.46
CA ASP A 71 5.26 -5.63 -23.67
C ASP A 71 4.16 -6.02 -24.68
N PHE A 72 2.87 -5.93 -24.30
CA PHE A 72 1.76 -6.22 -25.21
C PHE A 72 1.46 -5.05 -26.15
N THR A 73 1.08 -5.36 -27.39
CA THR A 73 0.59 -4.37 -28.34
C THR A 73 -0.77 -3.82 -27.88
N PRO A 74 -1.02 -2.50 -28.04
CA PRO A 74 -2.29 -1.89 -27.66
C PRO A 74 -3.47 -2.50 -28.42
N PHE A 75 -4.60 -2.65 -27.74
CA PHE A 75 -5.82 -3.19 -28.34
C PHE A 75 -6.40 -2.26 -29.41
N PHE A 76 -6.32 -0.94 -29.18
CA PHE A 76 -6.71 0.09 -30.13
C PHE A 76 -5.51 0.90 -30.58
N GLU A 77 -5.40 1.13 -31.89
CA GLU A 77 -4.29 1.89 -32.48
C GLU A 77 -4.23 3.32 -31.91
N VAL A 78 -3.09 3.63 -31.31
CA VAL A 78 -2.72 4.95 -30.79
C VAL A 78 -1.27 5.23 -31.14
N HIS A 79 -0.86 6.49 -31.05
CA HIS A 79 0.55 6.83 -31.23
C HIS A 79 1.43 6.13 -30.17
N PRO A 80 2.62 5.60 -30.54
CA PRO A 80 3.48 4.85 -29.62
C PRO A 80 3.90 5.61 -28.35
N GLU A 81 3.96 6.94 -28.40
CA GLU A 81 4.27 7.77 -27.23
C GLU A 81 3.11 7.81 -26.24
N LEU A 82 1.89 7.93 -26.75
CA LEU A 82 0.67 7.94 -25.93
C LEU A 82 0.44 6.57 -25.30
N ASP A 83 0.74 5.51 -26.04
CA ASP A 83 0.67 4.13 -25.57
C ASP A 83 1.56 3.87 -24.35
N LYS A 84 2.86 4.19 -24.47
CA LYS A 84 3.80 4.08 -23.35
C LYS A 84 3.39 4.92 -22.14
N LEU A 85 2.84 6.10 -22.38
CA LEU A 85 2.35 6.97 -21.31
C LEU A 85 1.14 6.35 -20.61
N ILE A 86 0.19 5.80 -21.35
CA ILE A 86 -0.98 5.10 -20.84
C ILE A 86 -0.55 3.89 -20.00
N ASP A 87 0.33 3.05 -20.53
CA ASP A 87 0.82 1.85 -19.85
C ASP A 87 1.54 2.19 -18.55
N SER A 88 2.45 3.17 -18.57
CA SER A 88 3.18 3.60 -17.38
C SER A 88 2.25 4.24 -16.34
N TYR A 89 1.26 5.02 -16.79
CA TYR A 89 0.33 5.70 -15.90
C TYR A 89 -0.60 4.71 -15.21
N ILE A 90 -1.22 3.80 -15.97
CA ILE A 90 -2.17 2.82 -15.42
C ILE A 90 -1.46 1.81 -14.57
N SER A 91 -0.31 1.30 -14.99
CA SER A 91 0.44 0.33 -14.19
C SER A 91 0.88 0.92 -12.84
N GLY A 92 1.34 2.18 -12.81
CA GLY A 92 1.68 2.88 -11.58
C GLY A 92 0.47 3.14 -10.67
N LEU A 93 -0.65 3.58 -11.24
CA LEU A 93 -1.90 3.76 -10.49
C LEU A 93 -2.42 2.43 -9.94
N PHE A 94 -2.36 1.38 -10.74
CA PHE A 94 -2.77 0.06 -10.33
C PHE A 94 -1.87 -0.49 -9.25
N TYR A 95 -0.55 -0.38 -9.37
CA TYR A 95 0.39 -0.76 -8.32
C TYR A 95 0.00 -0.12 -6.98
N ALA A 96 -0.25 1.19 -6.97
CA ALA A 96 -0.63 1.90 -5.75
C ALA A 96 -1.97 1.41 -5.19
N LEU A 97 -2.97 1.19 -6.06
CA LEU A 97 -4.30 0.76 -5.67
C LEU A 97 -4.33 -0.69 -5.19
N ALA A 98 -3.57 -1.57 -5.84
CA ALA A 98 -3.40 -2.96 -5.48
C ALA A 98 -2.77 -3.06 -4.08
N VAL A 99 -1.63 -2.38 -3.87
CA VAL A 99 -0.99 -2.27 -2.54
C VAL A 99 -1.99 -1.77 -1.49
N PHE A 100 -2.81 -0.78 -1.81
CA PHE A 100 -3.83 -0.26 -0.88
C PHE A 100 -4.95 -1.25 -0.55
N ILE A 101 -5.47 -2.00 -1.53
CA ILE A 101 -6.51 -3.02 -1.32
C ILE A 101 -5.98 -4.20 -0.49
N PHE A 102 -4.71 -4.56 -0.67
CA PHE A 102 -4.08 -5.65 0.10
C PHE A 102 -3.63 -5.24 1.50
N LEU A 103 -3.63 -3.95 1.80
CA LEU A 103 -3.05 -3.44 3.03
C LEU A 103 -3.90 -3.73 4.26
N GLU A 104 -5.16 -4.17 4.21
CA GLU A 104 -5.99 -4.20 5.43
C GLU A 104 -5.41 -5.12 6.55
N GLY A 105 -5.23 -6.41 6.29
CA GLY A 105 -4.63 -7.35 7.26
C GLY A 105 -3.13 -7.14 7.47
N LEU A 106 -2.39 -6.90 6.39
CA LEU A 106 -0.95 -6.62 6.43
C LEU A 106 -0.62 -5.35 7.22
N THR A 107 -1.45 -4.31 7.09
CA THR A 107 -1.30 -3.06 7.85
C THR A 107 -1.39 -3.34 9.34
N ASP A 108 -2.32 -4.18 9.76
CA ASP A 108 -2.51 -4.46 11.18
C ASP A 108 -1.35 -5.30 11.74
N LYS A 109 -0.83 -6.27 10.99
CA LYS A 109 0.43 -6.98 11.31
C LYS A 109 1.62 -6.02 11.43
N VAL A 110 1.77 -5.10 10.47
CA VAL A 110 2.86 -4.11 10.48
C VAL A 110 2.72 -3.14 11.66
N LYS A 111 1.51 -2.66 11.95
CA LYS A 111 1.23 -1.82 13.14
C LYS A 111 1.55 -2.57 14.43
N PHE A 112 1.20 -3.85 14.53
CA PHE A 112 1.50 -4.67 15.70
C PHE A 112 3.02 -4.79 15.91
N LEU A 113 3.77 -5.14 14.86
CA LEU A 113 5.23 -5.22 14.92
C LEU A 113 5.87 -3.88 15.30
N TYR A 114 5.40 -2.78 14.71
CA TYR A 114 5.84 -1.44 15.07
C TYR A 114 5.56 -1.14 16.54
N ASN A 115 4.34 -1.40 17.01
CA ASN A 115 3.94 -1.12 18.39
C ASN A 115 4.70 -1.96 19.42
N LYS A 116 4.98 -3.23 19.11
CA LYS A 116 5.64 -4.18 20.00
C LYS A 116 7.16 -3.96 20.07
N TYR A 117 7.81 -3.65 18.94
CA TYR A 117 9.27 -3.64 18.86
C TYR A 117 9.89 -2.26 18.60
N LEU A 118 9.22 -1.36 17.88
CA LEU A 118 9.80 -0.08 17.43
C LEU A 118 9.28 1.14 18.21
N ASN A 119 8.08 1.06 18.78
CA ASN A 119 7.41 2.18 19.46
C ASN A 119 8.22 2.73 20.64
N SER A 120 8.88 1.87 21.42
CA SER A 120 9.74 2.31 22.54
C SER A 120 10.91 3.17 22.07
N HIS A 121 11.49 2.85 20.92
CA HIS A 121 12.57 3.61 20.30
C HIS A 121 12.05 4.87 19.62
N PHE A 122 10.88 4.79 18.97
CA PHE A 122 10.28 5.90 18.25
C PHE A 122 9.77 7.00 19.19
N VAL A 123 9.08 6.65 20.28
CA VAL A 123 8.56 7.63 21.27
C VAL A 123 9.68 8.41 21.96
N ARG A 124 10.90 7.85 22.00
CA ARG A 124 12.09 8.54 22.49
C ARG A 124 12.51 9.71 21.60
N VAL A 125 12.21 9.66 20.30
CA VAL A 125 12.55 10.69 19.31
C VAL A 125 11.32 11.56 18.98
N PHE A 126 10.14 10.94 18.86
CA PHE A 126 8.87 11.57 18.52
C PHE A 126 7.78 11.19 19.54
N PRO A 127 7.41 12.09 20.47
CA PRO A 127 6.33 11.93 21.44
C PRO A 127 5.02 11.41 20.83
N GLN A 128 4.28 10.60 21.60
CA GLN A 128 3.04 9.90 21.23
C GLN A 128 1.93 10.76 20.57
N ASN A 129 1.96 12.08 20.73
CA ASN A 129 0.95 13.01 20.19
C ASN A 129 1.55 14.11 19.31
N TRP A 130 2.75 13.90 18.78
CA TRP A 130 3.42 14.88 17.94
C TRP A 130 2.67 15.03 16.62
N SER A 131 2.21 16.24 16.34
CA SER A 131 1.65 16.63 15.04
C SER A 131 2.41 17.85 14.57
N LEU A 132 3.05 17.76 13.39
CA LEU A 132 3.78 18.88 12.81
C LEU A 132 2.91 20.14 12.72
N MET A 133 1.64 19.98 12.36
CA MET A 133 0.70 21.09 12.27
C MET A 133 0.38 21.70 13.65
N LYS A 134 0.25 20.89 14.71
CA LYS A 134 0.08 21.42 16.08
C LYS A 134 1.37 22.03 16.64
N THR A 135 2.54 21.54 16.26
CA THR A 135 3.82 22.10 16.71
C THR A 135 4.14 23.42 16.02
N MET A 136 3.79 23.55 14.74
CA MET A 136 4.04 24.76 13.93
C MET A 136 2.96 25.83 14.09
N PHE A 137 1.69 25.42 14.23
CA PHE A 137 0.53 26.32 14.21
C PHE A 137 -0.45 26.12 15.36
N GLY A 138 -0.17 25.19 16.27
CA GLY A 138 -1.04 24.95 17.42
C GLY A 138 -0.92 26.07 18.45
N PRO A 139 -2.03 26.40 19.14
CA PRO A 139 -1.99 27.42 20.19
C PRO A 139 -1.02 26.97 21.29
N ARG A 140 0.00 27.79 21.57
CA ARG A 140 0.85 27.61 22.75
C ARG A 140 -0.07 27.68 23.97
N LYS A 141 -0.26 26.55 24.66
CA LYS A 141 -0.91 26.55 25.98
C LYS A 141 -0.01 27.36 26.92
N THR A 142 -0.36 28.62 27.15
CA THR A 142 0.10 29.35 28.33
C THR A 142 -0.41 28.60 29.55
N ASP A 143 0.52 28.18 30.41
CA ASP A 143 0.26 27.59 31.70
C ASP A 143 -0.67 28.48 32.54
N THR A 144 -1.97 28.16 32.59
CA THR A 144 -2.83 28.63 33.69
C THR A 144 -2.66 27.67 34.85
N LYS A 145 -1.51 27.77 35.53
CA LYS A 145 -1.34 27.24 36.89
C LYS A 145 -1.73 28.36 37.85
N LYS A 146 -2.62 28.01 38.80
CA LYS A 146 -3.18 28.82 39.92
C LYS A 146 -4.40 29.65 39.49
N GLU A 147 -5.54 29.64 40.17
CA GLU A 147 -5.75 29.54 41.62
C GLU A 147 -6.80 28.50 42.02
N LYS A 148 -6.45 27.69 43.02
CA LYS A 148 -7.42 27.31 44.05
C LYS A 148 -7.58 28.54 44.96
N ALA A 149 -8.80 29.03 45.11
CA ALA A 149 -9.31 29.70 46.31
C ALA A 149 -10.82 29.47 46.34
#